data_AF-D8TN18-F1
#
_entry.id   AF-D8TN18-F1
#
_cell.length_a   1.000
_cell.length_b   1.000
_cell.length_c   1.000
_cell.angle_alpha   90.00
_cell.angle_beta   90.00
_cell.angle_gamma   90.00
#
_symmetry.space_group_name_H-M   'P 1'
#
loop_
_entity.id
_entity.type
_entity.pdbx_description
1 polymer ?
#
loop_
_entity_poly.entity_id
_entity_poly.type
_entity_poly.pdbx_seq_one_letter_code
_entity_poly.pdbx_strand_id
1 'polypeptide(L)'
;MTTATFTGGPTAAAAAAAAAASPPSAAAAAAAAAAAWQWLAAAAGDVLWSGHAREVAQLVWGFAAVGRLEPQVFGNLLTALAHPRRGPALVSGLREEECTTVLWAVATGLECHRDGAIRSVSLHASTSSPPVGTGFPGAGGGGGGGIDTATGTLDAVGPTPTLTPALCIGVDVGVGECKDALLSPPLSSLTPLPPPPAFPTPVPYTAAVGPPGVLSKALAHLGPRAAHLAMNGRLTGGQISSMLRSLVVIKEVSGVELDPAWIQALALRAGHKAPYMDGQALGNVAWALGKLMWACGRLQYVDEQLLEVAQLPPRADSPGSPPPPPSSFTRLCPSQMATLVSALGRVEHYDSDLIDELCGRVVEATGGGLSSLTRREVVSVVSALGRLEHVHPAFLAQVATRVADEAASYKPAELVVLLYGLASTGTGGKGLERLLRAVGRVLQRRISVLDPEAVVRLAESYAVLDSPHDGLFQAVAVVALCRPQRFSLRQMERVALAFSYRACARWKGFSYGM
;
A
#
# COMPACT_ATOMS: atom_id res chain seq x y z
N MET A 1 0.71 27.13 37.89
CA MET A 1 0.74 25.67 38.03
C MET A 1 -0.49 25.28 38.84
N THR A 2 -1.56 24.91 38.16
CA THR A 2 -2.80 24.40 38.75
C THR A 2 -2.98 23.01 38.17
N THR A 3 -2.68 22.00 38.98
CA THR A 3 -2.92 20.59 38.67
C THR A 3 -4.43 20.36 38.64
N ALA A 4 -4.99 20.12 37.46
CA ALA A 4 -6.37 19.65 37.33
C ALA A 4 -6.39 18.15 37.61
N THR A 5 -6.95 17.75 38.75
CA THR A 5 -7.18 16.35 39.12
C THR A 5 -8.41 15.84 38.39
N PHE A 6 -8.22 14.94 37.42
CA PHE A 6 -9.30 14.25 36.73
C PHE A 6 -9.92 13.22 37.68
N THR A 7 -11.17 13.39 38.07
CA THR A 7 -11.90 12.44 38.92
C THR A 7 -13.20 12.01 38.25
N GLY A 8 -13.41 10.69 38.13
CA GLY A 8 -14.73 10.09 37.87
C GLY A 8 -14.93 9.44 36.49
N GLY A 9 -14.24 8.33 36.21
CA GLY A 9 -14.74 7.32 35.27
C GLY A 9 -15.66 6.33 36.00
N PRO A 10 -16.59 5.64 35.30
CA PRO A 10 -17.58 4.76 35.93
C PRO A 10 -16.90 3.64 36.73
N THR A 11 -17.33 3.48 37.98
CA THR A 11 -16.77 2.54 38.95
C THR A 11 -17.02 1.08 38.55
N ALA A 12 -16.23 0.16 39.11
CA ALA A 12 -16.33 -1.29 38.90
C ALA A 12 -17.74 -1.89 39.12
N ALA A 13 -18.62 -1.19 39.84
CA ALA A 13 -20.03 -1.55 40.00
C ALA A 13 -20.85 -1.42 38.70
N ALA A 14 -20.53 -0.46 37.81
CA ALA A 14 -21.18 -0.30 36.52
C ALA A 14 -20.77 -1.40 35.53
N ALA A 15 -19.52 -1.86 35.59
CA ALA A 15 -19.02 -2.97 34.78
C ALA A 15 -19.65 -4.32 35.22
N ALA A 16 -19.86 -4.52 36.52
CA ALA A 16 -20.53 -5.71 37.04
C ALA A 16 -22.05 -5.74 36.70
N ALA A 17 -22.71 -4.59 36.69
CA ALA A 17 -24.11 -4.49 36.26
C ALA A 17 -24.31 -4.73 34.75
N ALA A 18 -23.32 -4.35 33.92
CA ALA A 18 -23.34 -4.59 32.48
C ALA A 18 -23.16 -6.08 32.10
N ALA A 19 -22.50 -6.87 32.96
CA ALA A 19 -22.28 -8.30 32.73
C ALA A 19 -23.54 -9.17 32.93
N ALA A 20 -24.56 -8.66 33.61
CA ALA A 20 -25.84 -9.36 33.85
C ALA A 20 -26.97 -8.97 32.88
N ALA A 21 -26.74 -7.99 32.01
CA ALA A 21 -27.72 -7.52 31.04
C ALA A 21 -27.65 -8.35 29.74
N SER A 22 -28.81 -8.58 29.11
CA SER A 22 -28.86 -9.13 27.75
C SER A 22 -27.93 -8.34 26.82
N PRO A 23 -27.24 -8.99 25.86
CA PRO A 23 -26.32 -8.29 24.98
C PRO A 23 -27.05 -7.12 24.31
N PRO A 24 -26.47 -5.91 24.34
CA PRO A 24 -27.10 -4.76 23.73
C PRO A 24 -27.40 -5.07 22.27
N SER A 25 -28.56 -4.63 21.79
CA SER A 25 -28.89 -4.75 20.37
C SER A 25 -27.78 -4.12 19.53
N ALA A 26 -27.53 -4.64 18.32
CA ALA A 26 -26.52 -4.08 17.43
C ALA A 26 -26.70 -2.56 17.21
N ALA A 27 -27.94 -2.07 17.23
CA ALA A 27 -28.27 -0.65 17.16
C ALA A 27 -27.81 0.14 18.40
N ALA A 28 -28.01 -0.41 19.61
CA ALA A 28 -27.54 0.22 20.85
C ALA A 28 -26.00 0.22 20.93
N ALA A 29 -25.35 -0.86 20.50
CA ALA A 29 -23.89 -0.93 20.41
C ALA A 29 -23.34 0.09 19.40
N ALA A 30 -23.97 0.23 18.23
CA ALA A 30 -23.58 1.22 17.23
C ALA A 30 -23.79 2.67 17.71
N ALA A 31 -24.91 2.95 18.41
CA ALA A 31 -25.16 4.27 18.99
C ALA A 31 -24.17 4.61 20.11
N ALA A 32 -23.84 3.65 20.97
CA ALA A 32 -22.83 3.82 22.02
C ALA A 32 -21.43 4.05 21.42
N ALA A 33 -21.06 3.31 20.37
CA ALA A 33 -19.81 3.51 19.65
C ALA A 33 -19.75 4.90 18.99
N ALA A 34 -20.84 5.36 18.38
CA ALA A 34 -20.93 6.70 17.80
C ALA A 34 -20.82 7.81 18.86
N ALA A 35 -21.48 7.65 20.02
CA ALA A 35 -21.38 8.60 21.13
C ALA A 35 -19.97 8.64 21.74
N ALA A 36 -19.35 7.47 21.94
CA ALA A 36 -17.96 7.37 22.39
C ALA A 36 -17.00 8.03 21.39
N TRP A 37 -17.25 7.89 20.10
CA TRP A 37 -16.47 8.55 19.05
C TRP A 37 -16.58 10.07 19.09
N GLN A 38 -17.79 10.60 19.21
CA GLN A 38 -18.02 12.04 19.33
C GLN A 38 -17.38 12.61 20.60
N TRP A 39 -17.44 11.87 21.71
CA TRP A 39 -16.78 12.26 22.95
C TRP A 39 -15.25 12.28 22.78
N LEU A 40 -14.67 11.26 22.16
CA LEU A 40 -13.23 11.21 21.86
C LEU A 40 -12.80 12.36 20.93
N ALA A 41 -13.62 12.71 19.95
CA ALA A 41 -13.35 13.84 19.05
C ALA A 41 -13.39 15.18 19.78
N ALA A 42 -14.34 15.37 20.69
CA ALA A 42 -14.42 16.56 21.53
C ALA A 42 -13.22 16.67 22.49
N ALA A 43 -12.80 15.54 23.10
CA ALA A 43 -11.65 15.48 24.00
C ALA A 43 -10.30 15.53 23.26
N ALA A 44 -10.29 15.28 21.95
CA ALA A 44 -9.06 15.22 21.16
C ALA A 44 -8.24 16.50 21.26
N GLY A 45 -8.88 17.67 21.31
CA GLY A 45 -8.20 18.93 21.51
C GLY A 45 -7.31 18.90 22.76
N ASP A 46 -7.91 18.61 23.91
CA ASP A 46 -7.20 18.62 25.20
C ASP A 46 -6.05 17.62 25.24
N VAL A 47 -6.24 16.42 24.68
CA VAL A 47 -5.20 15.38 24.60
C VAL A 47 -4.07 15.81 23.64
N LEU A 48 -4.40 16.38 22.48
CA LEU A 48 -3.41 16.90 21.53
C LEU A 48 -2.60 18.05 22.12
N TRP A 49 -3.20 18.82 23.02
CA TRP A 49 -2.58 19.94 23.71
C TRP A 49 -1.90 19.56 25.03
N SER A 50 -2.09 18.35 25.55
CA SER A 50 -1.53 17.88 26.84
C SER A 50 -0.01 17.77 26.82
N GLY A 51 0.57 17.55 25.64
CA GLY A 51 2.00 17.30 25.45
C GLY A 51 2.43 15.86 25.78
N HIS A 52 1.50 14.97 26.14
CA HIS A 52 1.78 13.56 26.37
C HIS A 52 1.81 12.80 25.04
N ALA A 53 3.02 12.63 24.49
CA ALA A 53 3.27 12.00 23.19
C ALA A 53 2.55 10.65 22.99
N ARG A 54 2.53 9.81 24.03
CA ARG A 54 1.84 8.50 24.02
C ARG A 54 0.33 8.62 23.85
N GLU A 55 -0.31 9.51 24.60
CA GLU A 55 -1.76 9.72 24.56
C GLU A 55 -2.17 10.27 23.19
N VAL A 56 -1.38 11.22 22.67
CA VAL A 56 -1.56 11.74 21.33
C VAL A 56 -1.46 10.63 20.28
N ALA A 57 -0.43 9.80 20.34
CA ALA A 57 -0.26 8.69 19.39
C ALA A 57 -1.41 7.69 19.47
N GLN A 58 -1.85 7.30 20.68
CA GLN A 58 -2.97 6.36 20.87
C GLN A 58 -4.30 6.92 20.36
N LEU A 59 -4.59 8.19 20.66
CA LEU A 59 -5.77 8.87 20.16
C LEU A 59 -5.77 8.86 18.62
N VAL A 60 -4.68 9.32 18.03
CA VAL A 60 -4.52 9.48 16.58
C VAL A 60 -4.55 8.11 15.86
N TRP A 61 -3.99 7.07 16.47
CA TRP A 61 -4.12 5.70 16.00
C TRP A 61 -5.58 5.25 15.96
N GLY A 62 -6.34 5.49 17.04
CA GLY A 62 -7.76 5.15 17.12
C GLY A 62 -8.57 5.77 15.98
N PHE A 63 -8.32 7.05 15.68
CA PHE A 63 -8.95 7.75 14.55
C PHE A 63 -8.57 7.17 13.19
N ALA A 64 -7.30 6.86 12.99
CA ALA A 64 -6.81 6.32 11.73
C ALA A 64 -7.22 4.86 11.50
N ALA A 65 -7.26 4.03 12.55
CA ALA A 65 -7.65 2.62 12.48
C ALA A 65 -9.09 2.42 12.01
N VAL A 66 -10.00 3.35 12.33
CA VAL A 66 -11.40 3.31 11.88
C VAL A 66 -11.55 3.81 10.43
N GLY A 67 -10.47 4.29 9.81
CA GLY A 67 -10.50 4.88 8.46
C GLY A 67 -11.30 6.18 8.42
N ARG A 68 -11.45 6.85 9.56
CA ARG A 68 -12.30 8.04 9.75
C ARG A 68 -11.56 9.07 10.58
N LEU A 69 -10.46 9.62 10.07
CA LEU A 69 -9.95 10.85 10.68
C LEU A 69 -10.96 11.97 10.43
N GLU A 70 -11.66 12.35 11.50
CA GLU A 70 -12.53 13.50 11.46
C GLU A 70 -11.69 14.74 11.10
N PRO A 71 -12.11 15.59 10.14
CA PRO A 71 -11.32 16.74 9.69
C PRO A 71 -10.88 17.65 10.83
N GLN A 72 -11.71 17.80 11.87
CA GLN A 72 -11.39 18.60 13.04
C GLN A 72 -10.26 17.98 13.87
N VAL A 73 -10.31 16.66 14.12
CA VAL A 73 -9.24 15.95 14.85
C VAL A 73 -7.94 15.98 14.05
N PHE A 74 -8.02 15.79 12.72
CA PHE A 74 -6.86 15.90 11.85
C PHE A 74 -6.25 17.30 11.84
N GLY A 75 -7.07 18.34 11.70
CA GLY A 75 -6.63 19.74 11.73
C GLY A 75 -6.02 20.12 13.09
N ASN A 76 -6.60 19.65 14.19
CA ASN A 76 -6.05 19.83 15.53
C ASN A 76 -4.70 19.14 15.70
N LEU A 77 -4.56 17.91 15.19
CA LEU A 77 -3.29 17.16 15.21
C LEU A 77 -2.21 17.93 14.47
N LEU A 78 -2.48 18.35 13.22
CA LEU A 78 -1.54 19.11 12.42
C LEU A 78 -1.16 20.44 13.10
N THR A 79 -2.12 21.12 13.72
CA THR A 79 -1.89 22.37 14.44
C THR A 79 -1.01 22.16 15.68
N ALA A 80 -1.26 21.10 16.46
CA ALA A 80 -0.45 20.76 17.62
C ALA A 80 0.99 20.41 17.22
N LEU A 81 1.15 19.61 16.16
CA LEU A 81 2.47 19.25 15.60
C LEU A 81 3.22 20.46 15.03
N ALA A 82 2.53 21.39 14.38
CA ALA A 82 3.13 22.59 13.79
C ALA A 82 3.42 23.71 14.81
N HIS A 83 3.00 23.56 16.08
CA HIS A 83 3.14 24.60 17.08
C HIS A 83 4.62 24.82 17.46
N PRO A 84 5.18 26.04 17.36
CA PRO A 84 6.63 26.28 17.47
C PRO A 84 7.31 25.79 18.75
N ARG A 85 6.58 25.81 19.88
CA ARG A 85 7.10 25.35 21.18
C ARG A 85 6.65 23.94 21.55
N ARG A 86 5.46 23.54 21.10
CA ARG A 86 4.82 22.29 21.56
C ARG A 86 5.08 21.16 20.60
N GLY A 87 5.12 21.42 19.30
CA GLY A 87 5.53 20.46 18.28
C GLY A 87 6.86 19.79 18.61
N PRO A 88 7.96 20.54 18.81
CA PRO A 88 9.24 19.95 19.19
C PRO A 88 9.21 19.14 20.49
N ALA A 89 8.48 19.60 21.51
CA ALA A 89 8.36 18.91 22.79
C ALA A 89 7.57 17.60 22.66
N LEU A 90 6.43 17.65 21.96
CA LEU A 90 5.61 16.49 21.66
C LEU A 90 6.39 15.46 20.85
N VAL A 91 7.02 15.90 19.76
CA VAL A 91 7.73 15.03 18.82
C VAL A 91 9.00 14.43 19.44
N SER A 92 9.73 15.18 20.27
CA SER A 92 10.91 14.64 20.96
C SER A 92 10.54 13.54 21.97
N GLY A 93 9.33 13.57 22.52
CA GLY A 93 8.78 12.54 23.40
C GLY A 93 8.30 11.27 22.68
N LEU A 94 8.07 11.30 21.36
CA LEU A 94 7.57 10.14 20.60
C LEU A 94 8.61 9.03 20.54
N ARG A 95 8.22 7.83 20.97
CA ARG A 95 8.96 6.57 20.76
C ARG A 95 8.78 6.05 19.33
N GLU A 96 9.47 4.95 19.00
CA GLU A 96 9.41 4.27 17.70
C GLU A 96 7.98 4.00 17.21
N GLU A 97 7.17 3.33 18.03
CA GLU A 97 5.78 2.97 17.72
C GLU A 97 4.88 4.20 17.57
N GLU A 98 5.07 5.18 18.46
CA GLU A 98 4.27 6.40 18.53
C GLU A 98 4.56 7.30 17.32
N CYS A 99 5.83 7.45 16.94
CA CYS A 99 6.24 8.22 15.77
C CYS A 99 5.71 7.57 14.48
N THR A 100 5.82 6.25 14.36
CA THR A 100 5.27 5.49 13.22
C THR A 100 3.77 5.73 13.11
N THR A 101 3.06 5.64 14.23
CA THR A 101 1.61 5.82 14.35
C THR A 101 1.18 7.22 13.92
N VAL A 102 1.85 8.25 14.42
CA VAL A 102 1.53 9.65 14.09
C VAL A 102 1.76 9.92 12.60
N LEU A 103 2.88 9.45 12.02
CA LEU A 103 3.12 9.58 10.58
C LEU A 103 2.06 8.86 9.74
N TRP A 104 1.71 7.64 10.14
CA TRP A 104 0.69 6.84 9.45
C TRP A 104 -0.69 7.50 9.48
N ALA A 105 -1.09 8.06 10.62
CA ALA A 105 -2.35 8.77 10.72
C ALA A 105 -2.36 10.08 9.93
N VAL A 106 -1.23 10.79 9.86
CA VAL A 106 -1.10 11.97 8.99
C VAL A 106 -1.31 11.59 7.53
N ALA A 107 -0.66 10.52 7.07
CA ALA A 107 -0.83 10.00 5.72
C ALA A 107 -2.29 9.58 5.44
N THR A 108 -2.89 8.82 6.36
CA THR A 108 -4.28 8.34 6.24
C THR A 108 -5.28 9.50 6.20
N GLY A 109 -5.08 10.53 7.04
CA GLY A 109 -5.90 11.74 7.03
C GLY A 109 -5.85 12.48 5.69
N LEU A 110 -4.66 12.56 5.07
CA LEU A 110 -4.50 13.16 3.74
C LEU A 110 -5.20 12.36 2.64
N GLU A 111 -5.09 11.03 2.63
CA GLU A 111 -5.79 10.18 1.65
C GLU A 111 -7.30 10.33 1.75
N CYS A 112 -7.84 10.26 2.97
CA CYS A 112 -9.27 10.44 3.22
C CYS A 112 -9.78 11.80 2.70
N HIS A 113 -8.95 12.83 2.82
CA HIS A 113 -9.28 14.18 2.33
C HIS A 113 -9.24 14.27 0.80
N ARG A 114 -8.23 13.66 0.15
CA ARG A 114 -8.07 13.65 -1.31
C ARG A 114 -9.24 12.97 -2.02
N ASP A 115 -9.69 11.84 -1.51
CA ASP A 115 -10.72 11.03 -2.17
C ASP A 115 -12.15 11.59 -1.98
N GLY A 116 -12.29 12.69 -1.22
CA GLY A 116 -13.61 13.23 -0.86
C GLY A 116 -14.48 12.20 -0.12
N ALA A 117 -13.86 11.18 0.47
CA ALA A 117 -14.52 10.02 1.07
C ALA A 117 -15.22 10.32 2.41
N ILE A 118 -15.29 11.59 2.80
CA ILE A 118 -16.12 12.06 3.92
C ILE A 118 -17.56 12.17 3.41
N ARG A 119 -18.22 11.03 3.18
CA ARG A 119 -19.66 10.95 2.95
C ARG A 119 -20.37 10.77 4.29
N SER A 120 -21.46 11.49 4.51
CA SER A 120 -22.39 11.28 5.63
C SER A 120 -22.88 9.83 5.65
N VAL A 121 -22.83 9.15 6.81
CA VAL A 121 -23.20 7.74 6.94
C VAL A 121 -24.56 7.61 7.65
N SER A 122 -25.45 6.83 7.03
CA SER A 122 -26.59 6.16 7.68
C SER A 122 -26.16 4.75 8.10
N LEU A 123 -26.40 4.38 9.36
CA LEU A 123 -26.06 3.06 9.92
C LEU A 123 -27.20 2.07 9.60
N HIS A 124 -26.89 0.92 8.98
CA HIS A 124 -27.79 -0.24 8.93
C HIS A 124 -27.14 -1.42 9.64
N ALA A 125 -27.88 -2.05 10.56
CA ALA A 125 -27.46 -3.25 11.27
C ALA A 125 -27.92 -4.50 10.51
N SER A 126 -27.01 -5.43 10.24
CA SER A 126 -27.34 -6.78 9.76
C SER A 126 -26.94 -7.79 10.83
N THR A 127 -27.86 -8.69 11.18
CA THR A 127 -27.64 -9.78 12.14
C THR A 127 -27.68 -11.11 11.41
N SER A 128 -26.56 -11.80 11.27
CA SER A 128 -26.52 -13.21 10.87
C SER A 128 -26.28 -14.09 12.10
N SER A 129 -27.17 -15.03 12.36
CA SER A 129 -27.06 -16.05 13.41
C SER A 129 -26.10 -17.19 13.01
N PRO A 130 -25.33 -17.78 13.94
CA PRO A 130 -24.41 -18.87 13.65
C PRO A 130 -25.13 -20.22 13.45
N PRO A 131 -24.57 -21.17 12.67
CA PRO A 131 -25.16 -22.49 12.50
C PRO A 131 -24.90 -23.37 13.73
N VAL A 132 -25.94 -24.12 14.12
CA VAL A 132 -25.96 -25.13 15.18
C VAL A 132 -25.11 -26.34 14.77
N GLY A 133 -24.26 -26.80 15.69
CA GLY A 133 -23.25 -27.83 15.45
C GLY A 133 -23.77 -29.26 15.27
N THR A 134 -22.90 -30.08 14.67
CA THR A 134 -23.00 -31.54 14.68
C THR A 134 -21.69 -32.10 15.21
N GLY A 135 -21.80 -32.96 16.23
CA GLY A 135 -20.68 -33.54 16.96
C GLY A 135 -19.86 -34.55 16.17
N PHE A 136 -18.71 -34.92 16.74
CA PHE A 136 -17.92 -36.08 16.35
C PHE A 136 -17.62 -36.95 17.58
N PRO A 137 -17.53 -38.29 17.42
CA PRO A 137 -17.43 -39.24 18.52
C PRO A 137 -15.98 -39.56 18.87
N GLY A 138 -15.81 -40.18 20.04
CA GLY A 138 -14.52 -40.47 20.64
C GLY A 138 -13.72 -41.64 20.07
N ALA A 139 -12.48 -41.71 20.54
CA ALA A 139 -11.57 -42.84 20.63
C ALA A 139 -10.73 -42.54 21.89
N GLY A 140 -10.62 -43.36 22.96
CA GLY A 140 -10.20 -44.76 22.98
C GLY A 140 -8.76 -44.85 22.46
N GLY A 141 -7.70 -45.14 23.21
CA GLY A 141 -7.43 -45.56 24.58
C GLY A 141 -5.96 -46.06 24.60
N GLY A 142 -5.33 -46.14 25.77
CA GLY A 142 -4.23 -47.10 26.02
C GLY A 142 -2.80 -46.56 26.18
N GLY A 143 -2.18 -46.97 27.31
CA GLY A 143 -0.73 -46.95 27.57
C GLY A 143 -0.28 -45.78 28.45
N GLY A 144 0.05 -45.91 29.74
CA GLY A 144 0.69 -47.04 30.44
C GLY A 144 2.17 -46.72 30.63
N GLY A 145 2.56 -46.27 31.83
CA GLY A 145 3.95 -46.01 32.19
C GLY A 145 4.07 -45.06 33.38
N GLY A 146 4.11 -45.62 34.59
CA GLY A 146 4.33 -44.86 35.82
C GLY A 146 5.81 -44.53 36.06
N ILE A 147 6.03 -43.67 37.05
CA ILE A 147 6.92 -43.86 38.22
C ILE A 147 7.31 -42.47 38.79
N ASP A 148 7.29 -42.42 40.12
CA ASP A 148 7.90 -41.49 41.08
C ASP A 148 7.29 -40.11 41.39
N THR A 149 6.49 -40.19 42.44
CA THR A 149 6.36 -39.27 43.59
C THR A 149 7.66 -38.55 44.01
N ALA A 150 7.58 -37.22 44.11
CA ALA A 150 8.31 -36.45 45.11
C ALA A 150 7.39 -35.37 45.68
N THR A 151 7.00 -35.58 46.93
CA THR A 151 6.27 -34.68 47.82
C THR A 151 7.15 -33.49 48.21
N GLY A 152 6.63 -32.27 48.01
CA GLY A 152 7.21 -31.04 48.54
C GLY A 152 6.10 -30.09 48.99
N THR A 153 5.84 -30.07 50.29
CA THR A 153 4.99 -29.13 51.01
C THR A 153 5.60 -27.73 51.02
N LEU A 154 4.84 -26.70 50.64
CA LEU A 154 5.15 -25.29 50.87
C LEU A 154 3.94 -24.60 51.50
N ASP A 155 4.15 -24.12 52.72
CA ASP A 155 3.25 -23.24 53.46
C ASP A 155 3.47 -21.76 53.11
N ALA A 156 2.40 -20.99 53.33
CA ALA A 156 2.35 -19.55 53.66
C ALA A 156 2.49 -18.49 52.54
N VAL A 157 1.32 -18.11 52.01
CA VAL A 157 0.68 -16.77 52.10
C VAL A 157 1.58 -15.52 52.00
N GLY A 158 1.43 -14.80 50.89
CA GLY A 158 1.71 -13.37 50.74
C GLY A 158 0.72 -12.73 49.75
N PRO A 159 0.28 -11.47 49.94
CA PRO A 159 -0.82 -10.90 49.16
C PRO A 159 -0.41 -10.62 47.72
N THR A 160 -1.20 -11.16 46.78
CA THR A 160 -1.09 -10.94 45.34
C THR A 160 -1.48 -9.49 45.00
N PRO A 161 -0.71 -8.75 44.20
CA PRO A 161 -1.13 -7.43 43.74
C PRO A 161 -2.30 -7.56 42.77
N THR A 162 -3.35 -6.79 43.04
CA THR A 162 -4.57 -6.70 42.22
C THR A 162 -4.21 -6.11 40.87
N LEU A 163 -4.16 -6.94 39.83
CA LEU A 163 -4.09 -6.49 38.45
C LEU A 163 -5.42 -5.85 38.07
N THR A 164 -5.42 -4.55 37.82
CA THR A 164 -6.48 -3.84 37.11
C THR A 164 -6.68 -4.48 35.73
N PRO A 165 -7.90 -4.86 35.32
CA PRO A 165 -8.13 -5.42 34.00
C PRO A 165 -7.91 -4.34 32.93
N ALA A 166 -6.98 -4.60 32.01
CA ALA A 166 -6.88 -3.85 30.78
C ALA A 166 -8.12 -4.12 29.93
N LEU A 167 -8.86 -3.07 29.59
CA LEU A 167 -9.97 -3.12 28.64
C LEU A 167 -9.38 -3.41 27.24
N CYS A 168 -9.34 -4.67 26.85
CA CYS A 168 -9.04 -5.06 25.48
C CYS A 168 -10.30 -4.92 24.63
N ILE A 169 -10.39 -3.85 23.84
CA ILE A 169 -11.42 -3.72 22.81
C ILE A 169 -10.94 -4.50 21.58
N GLY A 170 -11.43 -5.72 21.40
CA GLY A 170 -11.27 -6.48 20.16
C GLY A 170 -12.24 -5.92 19.11
N VAL A 171 -11.71 -5.43 17.99
CA VAL A 171 -12.51 -5.00 16.84
C VAL A 171 -12.32 -6.04 15.74
N ASP A 172 -13.36 -6.84 15.49
CA ASP A 172 -13.41 -7.74 14.34
C ASP A 172 -13.94 -6.97 13.12
N VAL A 173 -13.15 -6.89 12.06
CA VAL A 173 -13.52 -6.22 10.80
C VAL A 173 -13.85 -7.29 9.76
N GLY A 174 -15.13 -7.65 9.65
CA GLY A 174 -15.63 -8.50 8.57
C GLY A 174 -15.89 -7.69 7.29
N VAL A 175 -15.27 -8.08 6.18
CA VAL A 175 -15.57 -7.52 4.85
C VAL A 175 -16.65 -8.38 4.20
N GLY A 176 -17.90 -7.91 4.24
CA GLY A 176 -19.03 -8.54 3.54
C GLY A 176 -19.60 -7.62 2.46
N GLU A 177 -19.58 -8.07 1.21
CA GLU A 177 -20.36 -7.46 0.12
C GLU A 177 -21.82 -7.89 0.25
N CYS A 178 -22.76 -6.94 0.25
CA CYS A 178 -24.19 -7.24 0.12
C CYS A 178 -24.85 -6.34 -0.93
N LYS A 179 -25.34 -7.01 -1.98
CA LYS A 179 -26.29 -6.50 -2.98
C LYS A 179 -27.72 -6.79 -2.52
N ASP A 180 -28.57 -5.78 -2.70
CA ASP A 180 -30.03 -5.81 -2.83
C ASP A 180 -30.89 -6.47 -1.73
N ALA A 181 -31.59 -5.63 -0.96
CA ALA A 181 -32.96 -5.91 -0.49
C ALA A 181 -33.67 -4.59 -0.11
N LEU A 182 -34.57 -4.14 -0.98
CA LEU A 182 -35.56 -3.11 -0.72
C LEU A 182 -36.80 -3.73 -0.04
N LEU A 183 -37.45 -2.90 0.77
CA LEU A 183 -38.80 -2.98 1.38
C LEU A 183 -38.79 -3.22 2.91
N SER A 184 -39.14 -2.15 3.65
CA SER A 184 -39.55 -2.18 5.05
C SER A 184 -40.98 -1.65 5.18
N PRO A 185 -41.81 -2.16 6.12
CA PRO A 185 -43.19 -1.72 6.33
C PRO A 185 -43.27 -0.46 7.23
N PRO A 186 -44.43 0.22 7.31
CA PRO A 186 -44.54 1.49 8.02
C PRO A 186 -44.66 1.28 9.54
N LEU A 187 -43.76 1.91 10.29
CA LEU A 187 -43.83 2.01 11.75
C LEU A 187 -44.70 3.21 12.14
N SER A 188 -45.96 2.95 12.52
CA SER A 188 -46.88 3.95 13.08
C SER A 188 -47.12 3.66 14.57
N SER A 189 -46.12 3.85 15.42
CA SER A 189 -46.29 3.99 16.88
C SER A 189 -44.95 4.14 17.60
N LEU A 190 -44.29 5.30 17.51
CA LEU A 190 -43.25 5.68 18.45
C LEU A 190 -43.44 7.14 18.84
N THR A 191 -43.56 7.39 20.14
CA THR A 191 -43.55 8.71 20.76
C THR A 191 -42.25 9.44 20.41
N PRO A 192 -42.32 10.73 20.03
CA PRO A 192 -41.13 11.47 19.63
C PRO A 192 -40.20 11.67 20.83
N LEU A 193 -38.94 11.26 20.68
CA LEU A 193 -37.88 11.67 21.59
C LEU A 193 -37.67 13.18 21.49
N PRO A 194 -37.27 13.85 22.58
CA PRO A 194 -36.91 15.26 22.55
C PRO A 194 -35.78 15.49 21.54
N PRO A 195 -35.80 16.62 20.80
CA PRO A 195 -34.73 16.93 19.86
C PRO A 195 -33.39 17.04 20.60
N PRO A 196 -32.30 16.52 20.02
CA PRO A 196 -30.97 16.69 20.61
C PRO A 196 -30.64 18.18 20.72
N PRO A 197 -29.79 18.59 21.69
CA PRO A 197 -29.36 19.98 21.82
C PRO A 197 -28.78 20.48 20.50
N ALA A 198 -29.11 21.72 20.13
CA ALA A 198 -28.67 22.34 18.90
C ALA A 198 -27.14 22.32 18.82
N PHE A 199 -26.62 21.50 17.90
CA PHE A 199 -25.20 21.40 17.64
C PHE A 199 -24.68 22.68 16.99
N PRO A 200 -23.43 23.10 17.28
CA PRO A 200 -22.80 24.21 16.57
C PRO A 200 -22.79 23.91 15.07
N THR A 201 -23.20 24.90 14.28
CA THR A 201 -23.20 24.82 12.82
C THR A 201 -21.81 24.45 12.30
N PRO A 202 -21.68 23.48 11.38
CA PRO A 202 -20.39 23.05 10.85
C PRO A 202 -19.65 24.24 10.21
N VAL A 203 -18.43 24.48 10.69
CA VAL A 203 -17.53 25.49 10.14
C VAL A 203 -17.20 25.11 8.68
N PRO A 204 -17.21 26.05 7.71
CA PRO A 204 -16.98 25.74 6.32
C PRO A 204 -15.63 25.01 6.07
N TYR A 205 -15.73 23.96 5.26
CA TYR A 205 -14.77 22.86 5.03
C TYR A 205 -13.40 23.28 4.45
N THR A 206 -13.27 24.48 3.88
CA THR A 206 -11.98 25.01 3.36
C THR A 206 -10.99 25.40 4.47
N ALA A 207 -11.42 25.46 5.73
CA ALA A 207 -10.56 25.70 6.89
C ALA A 207 -9.80 24.45 7.39
N ALA A 208 -10.15 23.24 6.92
CA ALA A 208 -9.70 21.99 7.56
C ALA A 208 -8.25 21.58 7.27
N VAL A 209 -7.64 22.04 6.16
CA VAL A 209 -6.21 21.80 5.88
C VAL A 209 -5.30 22.73 6.72
N GLY A 210 -5.90 23.62 7.52
CA GLY A 210 -5.19 24.67 8.24
C GLY A 210 -4.62 25.71 7.27
N PRO A 211 -4.06 26.81 7.80
CA PRO A 211 -3.37 27.79 6.97
C PRO A 211 -2.27 27.12 6.11
N PRO A 212 -2.01 27.63 4.89
CA PRO A 212 -0.96 27.10 4.04
C PRO A 212 0.36 27.01 4.82
N GLY A 213 0.99 25.82 4.77
CA GLY A 213 2.25 25.53 5.44
C GLY A 213 2.15 24.86 6.82
N VAL A 214 0.96 24.63 7.40
CA VAL A 214 0.84 23.87 8.67
C VAL A 214 1.40 22.46 8.53
N LEU A 215 1.03 21.74 7.46
CA LEU A 215 1.57 20.40 7.20
C LEU A 215 3.10 20.41 7.04
N SER A 216 3.64 21.38 6.28
CA SER A 216 5.09 21.53 6.11
C SER A 216 5.80 21.77 7.45
N LYS A 217 5.24 22.61 8.33
CA LYS A 217 5.77 22.83 9.69
C LYS A 217 5.68 21.58 10.57
N ALA A 218 4.58 20.85 10.53
CA ALA A 218 4.44 19.59 11.26
C ALA A 218 5.50 18.57 10.80
N LEU A 219 5.74 18.46 9.50
CA LEU A 219 6.76 17.58 8.93
C LEU A 219 8.18 18.03 9.26
N ALA A 220 8.44 19.34 9.35
CA ALA A 220 9.73 19.86 9.80
C ALA A 220 10.11 19.41 11.23
N HIS A 221 9.13 19.00 12.04
CA HIS A 221 9.38 18.38 13.35
C HIS A 221 9.41 16.85 13.28
N LEU A 222 8.41 16.23 12.63
CA LEU A 222 8.29 14.77 12.56
C LEU A 222 9.41 14.10 11.75
N GLY A 223 9.81 14.72 10.64
CA GLY A 223 10.82 14.20 9.73
C GLY A 223 12.18 13.94 10.40
N PRO A 224 12.80 14.94 11.05
CA PRO A 224 14.06 14.74 11.77
C PRO A 224 13.96 13.71 12.89
N ARG A 225 12.80 13.61 13.56
CA ARG A 225 12.58 12.59 14.60
C ARG A 225 12.51 11.19 14.01
N ALA A 226 11.79 10.99 12.91
CA ALA A 226 11.73 9.71 12.22
C ALA A 226 13.12 9.29 11.73
N ALA A 227 13.90 10.22 11.17
CA ALA A 227 15.28 10.00 10.77
C ALA A 227 16.17 9.59 11.96
N HIS A 228 16.09 10.32 13.08
CA HIS A 228 16.82 10.00 14.31
C HIS A 228 16.45 8.61 14.84
N LEU A 229 15.16 8.26 14.87
CA LEU A 229 14.70 6.93 15.30
C LEU A 229 15.14 5.83 14.33
N ALA A 230 15.27 6.13 13.04
CA ALA A 230 15.81 5.18 12.06
C ALA A 230 17.29 4.88 12.32
N MET A 231 18.10 5.90 12.61
CA MET A 231 19.54 5.72 12.84
C MET A 231 19.85 5.15 14.23
N ASN A 232 19.14 5.59 15.27
CA ASN A 232 19.48 5.30 16.66
C ASN A 232 18.48 4.37 17.37
N GLY A 233 17.27 4.23 16.84
CA GLY A 233 16.17 3.50 17.47
C GLY A 233 16.10 2.02 17.09
N ARG A 234 15.21 1.28 17.76
CA ARG A 234 14.98 -0.15 17.51
C ARG A 234 13.80 -0.39 16.57
N LEU A 235 13.74 0.37 15.47
CA LEU A 235 12.66 0.21 14.49
C LEU A 235 12.62 -1.22 13.94
N THR A 236 11.42 -1.81 13.95
CA THR A 236 11.11 -3.09 13.31
C THR A 236 10.92 -2.89 11.81
N GLY A 237 10.98 -3.98 11.05
CA GLY A 237 10.73 -3.96 9.60
C GLY A 237 9.38 -3.33 9.23
N GLY A 238 8.32 -3.71 9.95
CA GLY A 238 6.98 -3.16 9.75
C GLY A 238 6.88 -1.67 10.06
N GLN A 239 7.58 -1.18 11.08
CA GLN A 239 7.61 0.25 11.40
C GLN A 239 8.30 1.08 10.31
N ILE A 240 9.46 0.63 9.85
CA ILE A 240 10.21 1.31 8.77
C ILE A 240 9.37 1.36 7.50
N SER A 241 8.75 0.24 7.15
CA SER A 241 7.84 0.10 6.02
C SER A 241 6.66 1.07 6.10
N SER A 242 6.00 1.13 7.25
CA SER A 242 4.88 2.05 7.50
C SER A 242 5.31 3.52 7.42
N MET A 243 6.46 3.88 8.00
CA MET A 243 7.00 5.24 7.92
C MET A 243 7.30 5.66 6.48
N LEU A 244 8.00 4.82 5.71
CA LEU A 244 8.31 5.10 4.30
C LEU A 244 7.05 5.24 3.46
N ARG A 245 6.07 4.34 3.62
CA ARG A 245 4.78 4.43 2.94
C ARG A 245 4.06 5.73 3.30
N SER A 246 4.06 6.11 4.57
CA SER A 246 3.42 7.35 5.03
C SER A 246 4.04 8.57 4.37
N LEU A 247 5.37 8.61 4.25
CA LEU A 247 6.07 9.69 3.56
C LEU A 247 5.70 9.77 2.06
N VAL A 248 5.59 8.63 1.35
CA VAL A 248 5.13 8.61 -0.06
C VAL A 248 3.76 9.28 -0.18
N VAL A 249 2.82 8.85 0.65
CA VAL A 249 1.44 9.34 0.64
C VAL A 249 1.40 10.84 0.92
N ILE A 250 2.14 11.29 1.94
CA ILE A 250 2.24 12.70 2.29
C ILE A 250 2.76 13.50 1.09
N LYS A 251 3.85 13.08 0.44
CA LYS A 251 4.40 13.78 -0.74
C LYS A 251 3.41 13.79 -1.91
N GLU A 252 2.81 12.65 -2.25
CA GLU A 252 1.89 12.53 -3.39
C GLU A 252 0.60 13.33 -3.23
N VAL A 253 0.05 13.38 -2.01
CA VAL A 253 -1.23 14.07 -1.75
C VAL A 253 -1.03 15.56 -1.53
N SER A 254 0.00 15.95 -0.78
CA SER A 254 0.18 17.36 -0.38
C SER A 254 1.11 18.15 -1.30
N GLY A 255 1.94 17.49 -2.10
CA GLY A 255 3.01 18.15 -2.87
C GLY A 255 4.12 18.74 -2.00
N VAL A 256 4.13 18.49 -0.69
CA VAL A 256 5.20 18.97 0.20
C VAL A 256 6.49 18.24 -0.15
N GLU A 257 7.55 19.02 -0.39
CA GLU A 257 8.89 18.46 -0.54
C GLU A 257 9.39 17.91 0.80
N LEU A 258 9.83 16.66 0.76
CA LEU A 258 10.40 15.96 1.91
C LEU A 258 11.91 16.13 1.90
N ASP A 259 12.51 16.33 3.07
CA ASP A 259 13.96 16.42 3.20
C ASP A 259 14.61 15.07 2.79
N PRO A 260 15.51 15.07 1.80
CA PRO A 260 16.30 13.91 1.39
C PRO A 260 16.93 13.13 2.55
N ALA A 261 17.42 13.83 3.58
CA ALA A 261 18.12 13.20 4.70
C ALA A 261 17.22 12.26 5.50
N TRP A 262 15.92 12.57 5.62
CA TRP A 262 14.98 11.72 6.36
C TRP A 262 14.70 10.42 5.61
N ILE A 263 14.48 10.55 4.29
CA ILE A 263 14.27 9.42 3.40
C ILE A 263 15.50 8.52 3.43
N GLN A 264 16.69 9.11 3.33
CA GLN A 264 17.97 8.40 3.38
C GLN A 264 18.14 7.63 4.69
N ALA A 265 17.90 8.25 5.85
CA ALA A 265 18.02 7.58 7.15
C ALA A 265 17.09 6.35 7.26
N LEU A 266 15.84 6.50 6.81
CA LEU A 266 14.88 5.39 6.77
C LEU A 266 15.28 4.31 5.77
N ALA A 267 15.80 4.70 4.60
CA ALA A 267 16.26 3.82 3.54
C ALA A 267 17.46 2.97 4.00
N LEU A 268 18.47 3.59 4.62
CA LEU A 268 19.62 2.90 5.22
C LEU A 268 19.19 1.92 6.32
N ARG A 269 18.27 2.36 7.19
CA ARG A 269 17.73 1.47 8.23
C ARG A 269 16.93 0.32 7.65
N ALA A 270 16.17 0.58 6.58
CA ALA A 270 15.43 -0.45 5.85
C ALA A 270 16.37 -1.49 5.25
N GLY A 271 17.46 -1.04 4.61
CA GLY A 271 18.57 -1.88 4.16
C GLY A 271 19.04 -2.77 5.30
N HIS A 272 19.55 -2.21 6.39
CA HIS A 272 20.05 -2.98 7.54
C HIS A 272 19.04 -3.99 8.13
N LYS A 273 17.74 -3.71 8.05
CA LYS A 273 16.68 -4.59 8.58
C LYS A 273 16.09 -5.57 7.57
N ALA A 274 16.38 -5.44 6.28
CA ALA A 274 15.77 -6.26 5.23
C ALA A 274 15.86 -7.79 5.47
N PRO A 275 16.98 -8.36 5.98
CA PRO A 275 17.08 -9.79 6.23
C PRO A 275 16.10 -10.31 7.31
N TYR A 276 15.58 -9.40 8.14
CA TYR A 276 14.65 -9.68 9.23
C TYR A 276 13.22 -9.25 8.90
N MET A 277 12.97 -8.66 7.73
CA MET A 277 11.63 -8.28 7.29
C MET A 277 10.87 -9.52 6.80
N ASP A 278 9.57 -9.56 7.09
CA ASP A 278 8.68 -10.44 6.34
C ASP A 278 8.52 -9.91 4.89
N GLY A 279 7.99 -10.76 4.00
CA GLY A 279 7.87 -10.40 2.59
C GLY A 279 6.95 -9.21 2.34
N GLN A 280 5.95 -8.97 3.20
CA GLN A 280 5.03 -7.84 3.07
C GLN A 280 5.72 -6.53 3.43
N ALA A 281 6.44 -6.49 4.56
CA ALA A 281 7.22 -5.34 4.98
C ALA A 281 8.29 -5.00 3.93
N LEU A 282 9.01 -6.01 3.42
CA LEU A 282 10.04 -5.83 2.39
C LEU A 282 9.44 -5.32 1.07
N GLY A 283 8.34 -5.91 0.60
CA GLY A 283 7.65 -5.45 -0.61
C GLY A 283 7.14 -4.02 -0.50
N ASN A 284 6.58 -3.65 0.65
CA ASN A 284 6.14 -2.28 0.93
C ASN A 284 7.31 -1.28 0.99
N VAL A 285 8.45 -1.68 1.57
CA VAL A 285 9.68 -0.86 1.58
C VAL A 285 10.18 -0.64 0.16
N ALA A 286 10.31 -1.70 -0.64
CA ALA A 286 10.76 -1.61 -2.03
C ALA A 286 9.83 -0.71 -2.86
N TRP A 287 8.51 -0.88 -2.70
CA TRP A 287 7.52 -0.01 -3.33
C TRP A 287 7.68 1.44 -2.91
N ALA A 288 7.81 1.70 -1.60
CA ALA A 288 7.88 3.05 -1.06
C ALA A 288 9.17 3.75 -1.49
N LEU A 289 10.32 3.05 -1.46
CA LEU A 289 11.59 3.57 -1.96
C LEU A 289 11.52 3.86 -3.46
N GLY A 290 10.99 2.94 -4.28
CA GLY A 290 10.82 3.19 -5.71
C GLY A 290 9.90 4.38 -6.02
N LYS A 291 8.91 4.65 -5.17
CA LYS A 291 8.05 5.84 -5.26
C LYS A 291 8.76 7.11 -4.81
N LEU A 292 9.43 7.10 -3.65
CA LEU A 292 10.14 8.26 -3.10
C LEU A 292 11.32 8.66 -3.98
N MET A 293 12.12 7.71 -4.45
CA MET A 293 13.28 7.97 -5.31
C MET A 293 12.86 8.61 -6.64
N TRP A 294 11.77 8.12 -7.23
CA TRP A 294 11.18 8.73 -8.43
C TRP A 294 10.63 10.13 -8.14
N ALA A 295 9.86 10.31 -7.07
CA ALA A 295 9.24 11.58 -6.71
C ALA A 295 10.25 12.64 -6.26
N CYS A 296 11.40 12.24 -5.72
CA CYS A 296 12.51 13.13 -5.38
C CYS A 296 13.46 13.37 -6.57
N GLY A 297 13.08 12.97 -7.79
CA GLY A 297 13.69 13.45 -9.03
C GLY A 297 15.19 13.21 -9.13
N ARG A 298 15.66 12.02 -8.71
CA ARG A 298 17.07 11.67 -8.44
C ARG A 298 17.54 12.17 -7.08
N LEU A 299 17.10 11.50 -6.02
CA LEU A 299 18.09 11.18 -4.99
C LEU A 299 19.20 10.43 -5.74
N GLN A 300 20.37 11.04 -5.93
CA GLN A 300 21.58 10.40 -6.46
C GLN A 300 22.12 9.35 -5.46
N TYR A 301 21.22 8.57 -4.89
CA TYR A 301 21.46 7.52 -3.92
C TYR A 301 21.26 6.20 -4.66
N VAL A 302 22.25 5.88 -5.47
CA VAL A 302 22.62 4.49 -5.75
C VAL A 302 23.57 4.11 -4.62
N ASP A 303 23.05 4.00 -3.39
CA ASP A 303 23.86 3.38 -2.35
C ASP A 303 23.84 1.88 -2.66
N GLU A 304 24.97 1.38 -3.16
CA GLU A 304 25.21 -0.05 -3.31
C GLU A 304 24.78 -0.78 -2.04
N GLN A 305 24.87 -0.18 -0.84
CA GLN A 305 24.49 -0.81 0.42
C GLN A 305 23.02 -1.26 0.51
N LEU A 306 22.06 -0.50 -0.05
CA LEU A 306 20.64 -0.88 0.02
C LEU A 306 20.35 -2.10 -0.86
N LEU A 307 21.15 -2.25 -1.91
CA LEU A 307 21.12 -3.34 -2.87
C LEU A 307 22.00 -4.49 -2.43
N GLU A 308 23.13 -4.24 -1.77
CA GLU A 308 23.92 -5.23 -1.05
C GLU A 308 23.04 -5.89 0.00
N VAL A 309 22.10 -5.21 0.66
CA VAL A 309 21.21 -5.93 1.58
C VAL A 309 20.14 -6.79 0.87
N ALA A 310 19.83 -6.50 -0.39
CA ALA A 310 19.05 -7.41 -1.23
C ALA A 310 19.92 -8.54 -1.82
N GLN A 311 21.17 -8.25 -2.17
CA GLN A 311 22.10 -9.13 -2.88
C GLN A 311 22.98 -9.96 -1.95
N LEU A 312 23.13 -9.60 -0.67
CA LEU A 312 24.07 -10.22 0.26
C LEU A 312 23.81 -11.72 0.29
N PRO A 313 24.68 -12.54 -0.33
CA PRO A 313 24.65 -13.94 -0.02
C PRO A 313 24.94 -14.03 1.47
N PRO A 314 24.26 -14.91 2.22
CA PRO A 314 24.64 -15.18 3.59
C PRO A 314 26.14 -15.53 3.61
N ARG A 315 26.97 -14.62 4.13
CA ARG A 315 28.42 -14.78 4.21
C ARG A 315 28.73 -16.11 4.88
N ALA A 316 29.18 -17.07 4.09
CA ALA A 316 29.53 -18.42 4.52
C ALA A 316 30.99 -18.52 5.00
N ASP A 317 31.55 -17.43 5.53
CA ASP A 317 32.99 -17.34 5.82
C ASP A 317 33.40 -18.04 7.12
N SER A 318 32.50 -18.79 7.76
CA SER A 318 32.82 -19.62 8.92
C SER A 318 32.65 -21.11 8.59
N PRO A 319 33.76 -21.87 8.45
CA PRO A 319 33.69 -23.32 8.30
C PRO A 319 33.04 -23.92 9.55
N GLY A 320 31.83 -24.47 9.39
CA GLY A 320 30.98 -24.96 10.47
C GLY A 320 29.69 -24.18 10.72
N SER A 321 29.46 -23.07 9.99
CA SER A 321 28.14 -22.43 10.02
C SER A 321 27.09 -23.34 9.34
N PRO A 322 25.87 -23.45 9.89
CA PRO A 322 24.78 -24.21 9.27
C PRO A 322 24.56 -23.71 7.83
N PRO A 323 24.08 -24.59 6.92
CA PRO A 323 23.84 -24.19 5.54
C PRO A 323 23.04 -22.89 5.53
N PRO A 324 23.44 -21.93 4.68
CA PRO A 324 22.79 -20.63 4.65
C PRO A 324 21.28 -20.82 4.52
N PRO A 325 20.47 -20.09 5.29
CA PRO A 325 19.02 -20.15 5.12
C PRO A 325 18.71 -19.90 3.64
N PRO A 326 17.71 -20.59 3.06
CA PRO A 326 17.32 -20.39 1.68
C PRO A 326 17.18 -18.88 1.43
N SER A 327 17.72 -18.41 0.31
CA SER A 327 17.83 -16.98 0.00
C SER A 327 16.53 -16.26 0.38
N SER A 328 16.66 -15.12 1.06
CA SER A 328 15.57 -14.34 1.67
C SER A 328 14.37 -14.13 0.73
N PHE A 329 14.63 -14.09 -0.58
CA PHE A 329 13.64 -14.06 -1.66
C PHE A 329 12.66 -15.24 -1.67
N THR A 330 12.92 -16.35 -0.98
CA THR A 330 12.02 -17.54 -0.96
C THR A 330 10.73 -17.24 -0.24
N ARG A 331 10.70 -16.16 0.56
CA ARG A 331 9.53 -15.71 1.31
C ARG A 331 8.68 -14.70 0.55
N LEU A 332 9.15 -14.20 -0.60
CA LEU A 332 8.39 -13.25 -1.38
C LEU A 332 7.32 -13.95 -2.22
N CYS A 333 6.08 -13.49 -2.13
CA CYS A 333 5.05 -13.94 -3.05
C CYS A 333 5.27 -13.32 -4.45
N PRO A 334 4.70 -13.91 -5.53
CA PRO A 334 4.90 -13.39 -6.89
C PRO A 334 4.57 -11.90 -7.07
N SER A 335 3.50 -11.41 -6.44
CA SER A 335 3.13 -9.98 -6.46
C SER A 335 4.20 -9.08 -5.82
N GLN A 336 4.82 -9.52 -4.72
CA GLN A 336 5.90 -8.79 -4.06
C GLN A 336 7.15 -8.76 -4.94
N MET A 337 7.49 -9.88 -5.59
CA MET A 337 8.58 -9.94 -6.57
C MET A 337 8.32 -9.00 -7.76
N ALA A 338 7.10 -9.01 -8.32
CA ALA A 338 6.69 -8.11 -9.38
C ALA A 338 6.81 -6.62 -8.97
N THR A 339 6.45 -6.32 -7.72
CA THR A 339 6.57 -4.97 -7.14
C THR A 339 8.04 -4.57 -6.99
N LEU A 340 8.91 -5.48 -6.56
CA LEU A 340 10.34 -5.25 -6.44
C LEU A 340 10.98 -4.98 -7.80
N VAL A 341 10.76 -5.83 -8.82
CA VAL A 341 11.26 -5.58 -10.18
C VAL A 341 10.75 -4.24 -10.72
N SER A 342 9.48 -3.93 -10.47
CA SER A 342 8.90 -2.65 -10.85
C SER A 342 9.57 -1.45 -10.16
N ALA A 343 9.98 -1.60 -8.91
CA ALA A 343 10.71 -0.58 -8.18
C ALA A 343 12.12 -0.41 -8.75
N LEU A 344 12.85 -1.51 -8.99
CA LEU A 344 14.18 -1.51 -9.61
C LEU A 344 14.17 -0.79 -10.97
N GLY A 345 13.20 -1.09 -11.83
CA GLY A 345 13.07 -0.41 -13.13
C GLY A 345 12.65 1.06 -13.04
N ARG A 346 12.07 1.53 -11.92
CA ARG A 346 11.80 2.96 -11.72
C ARG A 346 13.02 3.75 -11.28
N VAL A 347 13.92 3.10 -10.56
CA VAL A 347 15.19 3.69 -10.09
C VAL A 347 16.33 3.44 -11.06
N GLU A 348 16.05 2.76 -12.19
CA GLU A 348 17.02 2.39 -13.22
C GLU A 348 18.21 1.62 -12.64
N HIS A 349 17.98 0.82 -11.59
CA HIS A 349 19.00 -0.04 -11.02
C HIS A 349 19.01 -1.38 -11.75
N TYR A 350 20.14 -1.68 -12.36
CA TYR A 350 20.35 -2.90 -13.13
C TYR A 350 21.28 -3.86 -12.39
N ASP A 351 20.75 -5.03 -12.06
CA ASP A 351 21.47 -6.21 -11.58
C ASP A 351 20.85 -7.41 -12.31
N SER A 352 21.58 -7.98 -13.28
CA SER A 352 21.06 -9.06 -14.11
C SER A 352 20.67 -10.27 -13.27
N ASP A 353 21.51 -10.65 -12.31
CA ASP A 353 21.36 -11.89 -11.56
C ASP A 353 20.16 -11.81 -10.62
N LEU A 354 19.97 -10.65 -9.97
CA LEU A 354 18.79 -10.40 -9.15
C LEU A 354 17.51 -10.35 -9.98
N ILE A 355 17.52 -9.66 -11.13
CA ILE A 355 16.34 -9.58 -12.00
C ILE A 355 15.99 -10.95 -12.57
N ASP A 356 17.00 -11.73 -12.95
CA ASP A 356 16.84 -13.09 -13.45
C ASP A 356 16.27 -14.01 -12.38
N GLU A 357 16.81 -13.98 -11.17
CA GLU A 357 16.31 -14.76 -10.04
C GLU A 357 14.85 -14.40 -9.70
N LEU A 358 14.51 -13.10 -9.65
CA LEU A 358 13.14 -12.66 -9.36
C LEU A 358 12.16 -13.08 -10.46
N CYS A 359 12.52 -12.93 -11.73
CA CYS A 359 11.68 -13.31 -12.84
C CYS A 359 11.53 -14.83 -12.95
N GLY A 360 12.63 -15.58 -12.75
CA GLY A 360 12.65 -17.04 -12.69
C GLY A 360 11.71 -17.57 -11.62
N ARG A 361 11.80 -17.03 -10.40
CA ARG A 361 10.90 -17.41 -9.30
C ARG A 361 9.45 -17.06 -9.53
N VAL A 362 9.16 -15.92 -10.17
CA VAL A 362 7.78 -15.59 -10.56
C VAL A 362 7.25 -16.63 -11.55
N VAL A 363 8.06 -17.13 -12.48
CA VAL A 363 7.65 -18.20 -13.41
C VAL A 363 7.47 -19.54 -12.66
N GLU A 364 8.41 -19.90 -11.78
CA GLU A 364 8.36 -21.16 -11.02
C GLU A 364 7.20 -21.22 -10.02
N ALA A 365 7.05 -20.18 -9.18
CA ALA A 365 6.04 -20.11 -8.13
C ALA A 365 4.61 -20.12 -8.69
N THR A 366 4.46 -19.86 -9.98
CA THR A 366 3.16 -19.83 -10.65
C THR A 366 2.88 -21.09 -11.46
N GLY A 367 3.69 -22.14 -11.26
CA GLY A 367 3.54 -23.42 -11.96
C GLY A 367 3.77 -23.29 -13.46
N GLY A 368 4.58 -22.31 -13.88
CA GLY A 368 4.82 -22.01 -15.28
C GLY A 368 3.72 -21.18 -15.96
N GLY A 369 2.88 -20.45 -15.22
CA GLY A 369 1.92 -19.52 -15.82
C GLY A 369 1.58 -18.36 -14.91
N LEU A 370 1.60 -17.11 -15.41
CA LEU A 370 1.55 -15.89 -14.59
C LEU A 370 0.23 -15.60 -13.84
N SER A 371 -0.66 -16.58 -13.64
CA SER A 371 -2.03 -16.44 -13.13
C SER A 371 -2.15 -15.74 -11.77
N SER A 372 -1.14 -15.85 -10.91
CA SER A 372 -1.10 -15.17 -9.60
C SER A 372 -0.89 -13.66 -9.71
N LEU A 373 -0.34 -13.17 -10.82
CA LEU A 373 -0.14 -11.75 -11.07
C LEU A 373 -1.40 -11.13 -11.65
N THR A 374 -1.73 -9.95 -11.17
CA THR A 374 -2.72 -9.08 -11.79
C THR A 374 -2.21 -8.56 -13.14
N ARG A 375 -3.13 -8.17 -14.01
CA ARG A 375 -2.80 -7.57 -15.32
C ARG A 375 -1.90 -6.33 -15.19
N ARG A 376 -2.15 -5.52 -14.15
CA ARG A 376 -1.37 -4.33 -13.83
C ARG A 376 0.06 -4.67 -13.42
N GLU A 377 0.24 -5.72 -12.62
CA GLU A 377 1.57 -6.20 -12.22
C GLU A 377 2.36 -6.71 -13.42
N VAL A 378 1.74 -7.50 -14.30
CA VAL A 378 2.39 -7.95 -15.55
C VAL A 378 2.90 -6.77 -16.37
N VAL A 379 2.05 -5.76 -16.60
CA VAL A 379 2.43 -4.55 -17.35
C VAL A 379 3.55 -3.79 -16.64
N SER A 380 3.50 -3.70 -15.31
CA SER A 380 4.50 -3.01 -14.50
C SER A 380 5.87 -3.69 -14.57
N VAL A 381 5.91 -5.03 -14.47
CA VAL A 381 7.16 -5.80 -14.61
C VAL A 381 7.72 -5.67 -16.01
N VAL A 382 6.92 -5.85 -17.05
CA VAL A 382 7.38 -5.71 -18.45
C VAL A 382 7.88 -4.30 -18.74
N SER A 383 7.19 -3.28 -18.23
CA SER A 383 7.66 -1.89 -18.36
C SER A 383 8.97 -1.66 -17.63
N ALA A 384 9.20 -2.32 -16.48
CA ALA A 384 10.45 -2.23 -15.74
C ALA A 384 11.59 -2.93 -16.47
N LEU A 385 11.37 -4.14 -16.97
CA LEU A 385 12.32 -4.87 -17.81
C LEU A 385 12.71 -4.06 -19.04
N GLY A 386 11.75 -3.41 -19.70
CA GLY A 386 12.02 -2.54 -20.85
C GLY A 386 12.87 -1.31 -20.50
N ARG A 387 12.67 -0.68 -19.33
CA ARG A 387 13.51 0.45 -18.89
C ARG A 387 14.95 0.02 -18.55
N LEU A 388 15.09 -1.19 -18.05
CA LEU A 388 16.37 -1.79 -17.70
C LEU A 388 17.03 -2.48 -18.91
N GLU A 389 16.38 -2.47 -20.07
CA GLU A 389 16.79 -3.17 -21.30
C GLU A 389 17.14 -4.66 -21.03
N HIS A 390 16.47 -5.27 -20.04
CA HIS A 390 16.76 -6.62 -19.57
C HIS A 390 15.86 -7.65 -20.26
N VAL A 391 16.48 -8.71 -20.79
CA VAL A 391 15.79 -9.80 -21.46
C VAL A 391 15.74 -11.02 -20.54
N HIS A 392 14.53 -11.37 -20.09
CA HIS A 392 14.28 -12.63 -19.40
C HIS A 392 13.37 -13.54 -20.26
N PRO A 393 13.93 -14.44 -21.10
CA PRO A 393 13.18 -15.13 -22.15
C PRO A 393 11.98 -15.93 -21.65
N ALA A 394 12.13 -16.70 -20.57
CA ALA A 394 11.07 -17.56 -20.05
C ALA A 394 9.86 -16.74 -19.55
N PHE A 395 10.11 -15.74 -18.69
CA PHE A 395 9.10 -14.78 -18.24
C PHE A 395 8.41 -14.08 -19.42
N LEU A 396 9.16 -13.52 -20.38
CA LEU A 396 8.57 -12.80 -21.50
C LEU A 396 7.75 -13.70 -22.44
N ALA A 397 8.13 -14.97 -22.62
CA ALA A 397 7.32 -15.95 -23.35
C ALA A 397 5.98 -16.25 -22.63
N GLN A 398 5.99 -16.32 -21.30
CA GLN A 398 4.78 -16.50 -20.49
C GLN A 398 3.88 -15.26 -20.54
N VAL A 399 4.45 -14.06 -20.46
CA VAL A 399 3.74 -12.80 -20.69
C VAL A 399 3.10 -12.81 -22.07
N ALA A 400 3.86 -13.17 -23.11
CA ALA A 400 3.37 -13.16 -24.48
C ALA A 400 2.16 -14.07 -24.68
N THR A 401 2.22 -15.29 -24.12
CA THR A 401 1.14 -16.26 -24.17
C THR A 401 -0.10 -15.75 -23.45
N ARG A 402 0.04 -15.35 -22.17
CA ARG A 402 -1.08 -14.88 -21.35
C ARG A 402 -1.75 -13.64 -21.94
N VAL A 403 -0.98 -12.64 -22.34
CA VAL A 403 -1.51 -11.38 -22.87
C VAL A 403 -2.18 -11.62 -24.23
N ALA A 404 -1.69 -12.55 -25.05
CA ALA A 404 -2.37 -12.90 -26.29
C ALA A 404 -3.77 -13.47 -26.04
N ASP A 405 -3.93 -14.28 -24.99
CA ASP A 405 -5.21 -14.92 -24.65
C ASP A 405 -6.17 -13.96 -23.94
N GLU A 406 -5.64 -13.04 -23.13
CA GLU A 406 -6.41 -12.10 -22.32
C GLU A 406 -6.48 -10.67 -22.91
N ALA A 407 -5.96 -10.42 -24.12
CA ALA A 407 -5.75 -9.07 -24.68
C ALA A 407 -6.98 -8.15 -24.57
N ALA A 408 -8.18 -8.67 -24.80
CA ALA A 408 -9.43 -7.91 -24.75
C ALA A 408 -9.77 -7.37 -23.36
N SER A 409 -9.26 -8.00 -22.30
CA SER A 409 -9.52 -7.62 -20.92
C SER A 409 -8.66 -6.43 -20.48
N TYR A 410 -7.50 -6.18 -21.09
CA TYR A 410 -6.61 -5.09 -20.73
C TYR A 410 -7.16 -3.72 -21.15
N LYS A 411 -6.75 -2.67 -20.44
CA LYS A 411 -6.99 -1.29 -20.89
C LYS A 411 -6.08 -1.00 -22.10
N PRO A 412 -6.53 -0.22 -23.10
CA PRO A 412 -5.71 0.11 -24.26
C PRO A 412 -4.37 0.75 -23.89
N ALA A 413 -4.37 1.67 -22.92
CA ALA A 413 -3.15 2.31 -22.44
C ALA A 413 -2.16 1.32 -21.80
N GLU A 414 -2.66 0.30 -21.09
CA GLU A 414 -1.81 -0.75 -20.49
C GLU A 414 -1.14 -1.61 -21.56
N LEU A 415 -1.87 -1.95 -22.63
CA LEU A 415 -1.31 -2.69 -23.77
C LEU A 415 -0.21 -1.90 -24.48
N VAL A 416 -0.38 -0.58 -24.64
CA VAL A 416 0.65 0.28 -25.23
C VAL A 416 1.91 0.29 -24.36
N VAL A 417 1.77 0.46 -23.04
CA VAL A 417 2.91 0.44 -22.10
C VAL A 417 3.62 -0.92 -22.14
N LEU A 418 2.86 -2.02 -22.18
CA LEU A 418 3.39 -3.36 -22.28
C LEU A 418 4.17 -3.58 -23.57
N LEU A 419 3.61 -3.19 -24.73
CA LEU A 419 4.28 -3.30 -26.02
C LEU A 419 5.53 -2.45 -26.10
N TYR A 420 5.51 -1.26 -25.52
CA TYR A 420 6.69 -0.39 -25.45
C TYR A 420 7.78 -1.01 -24.58
N GLY A 421 7.41 -1.57 -23.42
CA GLY A 421 8.33 -2.34 -22.58
C GLY A 421 8.96 -3.52 -23.33
N LEU A 422 8.15 -4.32 -24.02
CA LEU A 422 8.65 -5.43 -24.86
C LEU A 422 9.60 -4.96 -25.96
N ALA A 423 9.23 -3.90 -26.68
CA ALA A 423 10.07 -3.32 -27.72
C ALA A 423 11.43 -2.87 -27.17
N SER A 424 11.46 -2.23 -25.99
CA SER A 424 12.69 -1.78 -25.34
C SER A 424 13.57 -2.92 -24.84
N THR A 425 13.02 -4.10 -24.52
CA THR A 425 13.86 -5.28 -24.21
C THR A 425 14.59 -5.83 -25.44
N GLY A 426 14.22 -5.44 -26.67
CA GLY A 426 14.79 -6.04 -27.87
C GLY A 426 14.39 -7.51 -28.10
N THR A 427 13.35 -7.99 -27.41
CA THR A 427 12.85 -9.36 -27.62
C THR A 427 12.12 -9.50 -28.96
N GLY A 428 12.86 -9.95 -29.97
CA GLY A 428 12.31 -10.43 -31.24
C GLY A 428 12.14 -11.95 -31.24
N GLY A 429 11.07 -12.46 -31.86
CA GLY A 429 10.91 -13.90 -32.06
C GLY A 429 9.50 -14.34 -32.46
N LYS A 430 9.40 -15.55 -33.02
CA LYS A 430 8.13 -16.16 -33.49
C LYS A 430 7.06 -16.22 -32.40
N GLY A 431 7.46 -16.30 -31.12
CA GLY A 431 6.52 -16.32 -29.99
C GLY A 431 5.71 -15.03 -29.83
N LEU A 432 6.21 -13.89 -30.32
CA LEU A 432 5.57 -12.59 -30.14
C LEU A 432 4.51 -12.28 -31.20
N GLU A 433 4.54 -12.95 -32.36
CA GLU A 433 3.60 -12.71 -33.46
C GLU A 433 2.15 -12.88 -33.05
N ARG A 434 1.86 -13.92 -32.23
CA ARG A 434 0.50 -14.18 -31.73
C ARG A 434 0.03 -13.03 -30.83
N LEU A 435 0.88 -12.56 -29.93
CA LEU A 435 0.60 -11.40 -29.07
C LEU A 435 0.35 -10.15 -29.92
N LEU A 436 1.24 -9.83 -30.85
CA LEU A 436 1.14 -8.61 -31.67
C LEU A 436 -0.11 -8.61 -32.55
N ARG A 437 -0.52 -9.78 -33.06
CA ARG A 437 -1.77 -9.93 -33.81
C ARG A 437 -3.00 -9.81 -32.91
N ALA A 438 -2.97 -10.36 -31.69
CA ALA A 438 -4.08 -10.26 -30.75
C ALA A 438 -4.27 -8.83 -30.25
N VAL A 439 -3.20 -8.21 -29.76
CA VAL A 439 -3.19 -6.83 -29.26
C VAL A 439 -3.49 -5.84 -30.38
N GLY A 440 -2.95 -6.05 -31.57
CA GLY A 440 -3.17 -5.18 -32.72
C GLY A 440 -4.64 -5.08 -33.13
N ARG A 441 -5.37 -6.21 -33.12
CA ARG A 441 -6.82 -6.22 -33.37
C ARG A 441 -7.61 -5.47 -32.29
N VAL A 442 -7.24 -5.61 -31.02
CA VAL A 442 -7.90 -4.91 -29.91
C VAL A 442 -7.64 -3.41 -30.00
N LEU A 443 -6.38 -3.01 -30.20
CA LEU A 443 -5.99 -1.61 -30.28
C LEU A 443 -6.50 -0.92 -31.53
N GLN A 444 -6.53 -1.58 -32.69
CA GLN A 444 -7.10 -1.04 -33.92
C GLN A 444 -8.55 -0.57 -33.72
N ARG A 445 -9.36 -1.33 -32.97
CA ARG A 445 -10.76 -0.98 -32.67
C ARG A 445 -10.91 0.11 -31.61
N ARG A 446 -9.89 0.33 -30.78
CA ARG A 446 -9.94 1.21 -29.59
C ARG A 446 -8.93 2.36 -29.64
N ILE A 447 -8.26 2.56 -30.77
CA ILE A 447 -7.19 3.55 -30.94
C ILE A 447 -7.68 4.99 -30.69
N SER A 448 -8.97 5.26 -30.95
CA SER A 448 -9.58 6.57 -30.76
C SER A 448 -9.66 7.02 -29.30
N VAL A 449 -9.51 6.08 -28.35
CA VAL A 449 -9.49 6.31 -26.90
C VAL A 449 -8.07 6.63 -26.40
N LEU A 450 -7.04 6.31 -27.17
CA LEU A 450 -5.65 6.59 -26.81
C LEU A 450 -5.35 8.09 -26.93
N ASP A 451 -4.54 8.59 -26.00
CA ASP A 451 -3.94 9.90 -26.12
C ASP A 451 -2.84 9.92 -27.20
N PRO A 452 -2.46 11.10 -27.72
CA PRO A 452 -1.45 11.23 -28.78
C PRO A 452 -0.10 10.57 -28.46
N GLU A 453 0.37 10.64 -27.22
CA GLU A 453 1.65 10.04 -26.83
C GLU A 453 1.56 8.51 -26.83
N ALA A 454 0.44 7.95 -26.38
CA ALA A 454 0.19 6.52 -26.48
C ALA A 454 0.11 6.03 -27.93
N VAL A 455 -0.46 6.82 -28.86
CA VAL A 455 -0.48 6.49 -30.29
C VAL A 455 0.94 6.48 -30.89
N VAL A 456 1.78 7.45 -30.51
CA VAL A 456 3.18 7.51 -30.95
C VAL A 456 3.95 6.29 -30.47
N ARG A 457 3.88 5.99 -29.16
CA ARG A 457 4.55 4.82 -28.57
C ARG A 457 4.09 3.52 -29.21
N LEU A 458 2.79 3.39 -29.48
CA LEU A 458 2.25 2.23 -30.16
C LEU A 458 2.87 2.02 -31.56
N ALA A 459 2.97 3.10 -32.34
CA ALA A 459 3.59 3.04 -33.66
C ALA A 459 5.07 2.64 -33.60
N GLU A 460 5.83 3.24 -32.67
CA GLU A 460 7.23 2.91 -32.44
C GLU A 460 7.42 1.45 -31.98
N SER A 461 6.60 0.97 -31.03
CA SER A 461 6.69 -0.42 -30.56
C SER A 461 6.47 -1.42 -31.68
N TYR A 462 5.47 -1.22 -32.53
CA TYR A 462 5.22 -2.11 -33.67
C TYR A 462 6.32 -2.01 -34.75
N ALA A 463 6.92 -0.84 -34.93
CA ALA A 463 8.02 -0.66 -35.86
C ALA A 463 9.30 -1.36 -35.37
N VAL A 464 9.63 -1.26 -34.08
CA VAL A 464 10.80 -1.91 -33.46
C VAL A 464 10.64 -3.42 -33.41
N LEU A 465 9.44 -3.91 -33.07
CA LEU A 465 9.13 -5.34 -33.02
C LEU A 465 8.92 -5.99 -34.40
N ASP A 466 9.11 -5.23 -35.48
CA ASP A 466 8.98 -5.65 -36.88
C ASP A 466 7.68 -6.43 -37.19
N SER A 467 6.56 -5.97 -36.64
CA SER A 467 5.28 -6.68 -36.81
C SER A 467 4.46 -6.12 -37.99
N PRO A 468 4.13 -6.96 -38.99
CA PRO A 468 3.33 -6.53 -40.12
C PRO A 468 1.84 -6.47 -39.73
N HIS A 469 1.42 -5.37 -39.10
CA HIS A 469 0.00 -5.11 -38.81
C HIS A 469 -0.52 -3.89 -39.60
N ASP A 470 -0.73 -4.05 -40.91
CA ASP A 470 -1.14 -2.98 -41.83
C ASP A 470 -2.37 -2.20 -41.33
N GLY A 471 -3.41 -2.91 -40.87
CA GLY A 471 -4.63 -2.27 -40.37
C GLY A 471 -4.41 -1.40 -39.13
N LEU A 472 -3.37 -1.66 -38.33
CA LEU A 472 -3.07 -0.86 -37.14
C LEU A 472 -2.33 0.41 -37.55
N PHE A 473 -1.32 0.31 -38.42
CA PHE A 473 -0.63 1.47 -38.98
C PHE A 473 -1.62 2.38 -39.74
N GLN A 474 -2.54 1.81 -40.52
CA GLN A 474 -3.59 2.61 -41.16
C GLN A 474 -4.45 3.35 -40.12
N ALA A 475 -4.83 2.68 -39.03
CA ALA A 475 -5.60 3.31 -37.96
C ALA A 475 -4.80 4.43 -37.25
N VAL A 476 -3.50 4.23 -37.01
CA VAL A 476 -2.59 5.26 -36.48
C VAL A 476 -2.55 6.47 -37.41
N ALA A 477 -2.37 6.24 -38.72
CA ALA A 477 -2.35 7.31 -39.72
C ALA A 477 -3.67 8.11 -39.74
N VAL A 478 -4.81 7.42 -39.71
CA VAL A 478 -6.13 8.08 -39.65
C VAL A 478 -6.27 8.93 -38.39
N VAL A 479 -5.88 8.42 -37.21
CA VAL A 479 -5.97 9.20 -35.97
C VAL A 479 -5.07 10.43 -36.01
N ALA A 480 -3.84 10.29 -36.51
CA ALA A 480 -2.88 11.40 -36.63
C ALA A 480 -3.36 12.46 -37.63
N LEU A 481 -3.85 12.06 -38.81
CA LEU A 481 -4.26 12.96 -39.88
C LEU A 481 -5.64 13.59 -39.65
N CYS A 482 -6.57 12.92 -38.99
CA CYS A 482 -7.88 13.47 -38.69
C CYS A 482 -7.87 14.38 -37.44
N ARG A 483 -6.82 14.32 -36.61
CA ARG A 483 -6.70 15.11 -35.38
C ARG A 483 -5.30 15.73 -35.19
N PRO A 484 -4.71 16.37 -36.21
CA PRO A 484 -3.33 16.85 -36.16
C PRO A 484 -3.10 17.85 -35.03
N GLN A 485 -4.11 18.64 -34.67
CA GLN A 485 -4.08 19.61 -33.59
C GLN A 485 -3.89 18.99 -32.19
N ARG A 486 -4.07 17.67 -32.03
CA ARG A 486 -3.79 16.97 -30.77
C ARG A 486 -2.33 16.52 -30.67
N PHE A 487 -1.60 16.50 -31.77
CA PHE A 487 -0.21 16.06 -31.79
C PHE A 487 0.71 17.27 -31.79
N SER A 488 1.79 17.19 -31.01
CA SER A 488 2.92 18.09 -31.19
C SER A 488 3.68 17.75 -32.48
N LEU A 489 4.43 18.70 -33.04
CA LEU A 489 5.28 18.48 -34.20
C LEU A 489 6.23 17.28 -33.98
N ARG A 490 6.88 17.22 -32.82
CA ARG A 490 7.77 16.12 -32.42
C ARG A 490 7.07 14.76 -32.41
N GLN A 491 5.81 14.71 -32.00
CA GLN A 491 5.04 13.46 -32.01
C GLN A 491 4.70 13.04 -33.44
N MET A 492 4.34 13.97 -34.33
CA MET A 492 4.10 13.68 -35.74
C MET A 492 5.37 13.16 -36.44
N GLU A 493 6.53 13.76 -36.15
CA GLU A 493 7.83 13.29 -36.65
C GLU A 493 8.14 11.87 -36.20
N ARG A 494 7.91 11.54 -34.92
CA ARG A 494 8.10 10.19 -34.37
C ARG A 494 7.16 9.17 -35.03
N VAL A 495 5.91 9.54 -35.27
CA VAL A 495 4.97 8.70 -36.03
C VAL A 495 5.50 8.48 -37.45
N ALA A 496 5.88 9.54 -38.17
CA ALA A 496 6.43 9.41 -39.52
C ALA A 496 7.69 8.52 -39.57
N LEU A 497 8.58 8.66 -38.58
CA LEU A 497 9.76 7.84 -38.44
C LEU A 497 9.42 6.36 -38.23
N ALA A 498 8.44 6.04 -37.38
CA ALA A 498 7.96 4.67 -37.18
C ALA A 498 7.43 4.03 -38.48
N PHE A 499 6.74 4.81 -39.32
CA PHE A 499 6.32 4.33 -40.65
C PHE A 499 7.50 4.10 -41.60
N SER A 500 8.54 4.93 -41.53
CA SER A 500 9.75 4.78 -42.35
C SER A 500 10.54 3.52 -41.99
N TYR A 501 10.67 3.20 -40.70
CA TYR A 501 11.33 1.97 -40.24
C TYR A 501 10.65 0.73 -40.79
N ARG A 502 9.31 0.74 -40.80
CA ARG A 502 8.50 -0.33 -41.37
C ARG A 502 8.71 -0.49 -42.88
N ALA A 503 8.80 0.61 -43.63
CA ALA A 503 9.06 0.58 -45.06
C ALA A 503 10.46 -0.01 -45.36
N CYS A 504 11.46 0.37 -44.58
CA CYS A 504 12.83 -0.15 -44.69
C CYS A 504 12.96 -1.63 -44.32
N ALA A 505 12.30 -2.09 -43.25
CA ALA A 505 12.31 -3.50 -42.86
C ALA A 505 11.69 -4.40 -43.95
N ARG A 506 10.57 -3.95 -44.54
CA ARG A 506 9.94 -4.62 -45.69
C ARG A 506 10.86 -4.71 -46.91
N TRP A 507 11.70 -3.71 -47.13
CA TRP A 507 12.70 -3.71 -48.20
C TRP A 507 13.83 -4.72 -47.95
N LYS A 508 14.37 -4.80 -46.73
CA LYS A 508 15.42 -5.77 -46.38
C LYS A 508 14.94 -7.21 -46.50
N GLY A 509 13.71 -7.51 -46.08
CA GLY A 509 13.12 -8.85 -46.25
C GLY A 509 12.96 -9.28 -47.71
N PHE A 510 12.80 -8.33 -48.65
CA PHE A 510 12.72 -8.62 -50.08
C PHE A 510 14.09 -8.95 -50.71
N SER A 511 15.18 -8.35 -50.22
CA SER A 511 16.53 -8.56 -50.76
C SER A 511 17.24 -9.84 -50.28
N TYR A 512 16.81 -10.47 -49.18
CA TYR A 512 17.39 -11.72 -48.67
C TYR A 512 16.54 -12.97 -49.01
N GLY A 513 15.48 -12.81 -49.80
CA GLY A 513 14.54 -13.88 -50.19
C GLY A 513 14.50 -14.17 -51.70
N MET A 514 15.39 -13.57 -52.49
CA MET A 514 15.75 -14.00 -53.86
C MET A 514 17.17 -14.55 -53.83
#